data_AF-A0A175YFG2-F1
#
_entry.id   AF-A0A175YFG2-F1
#
_cell.length_a   1.000
_cell.length_b   1.000
_cell.length_c   1.000
_cell.angle_alpha   90.00
_cell.angle_beta   90.00
_cell.angle_gamma   90.00
#
_symmetry.space_group_name_H-M   'P 1'
#
loop_
_entity.id
_entity.type
_entity.pdbx_description
1 polymer ?
#
loop_
_entity_poly.entity_id
_entity_poly.type
_entity_poly.pdbx_seq_one_letter_code
_entity_poly.pdbx_strand_id
1 'polypeptide(L)'
;MGCLPVILTDFKSNDTSAYDENGCVKEFNDVITFHNDYLQRKIIMLQQENSLATIVYSDYFNGFKWLLSNAHQLGFDATSALEGCCGNDGPSRIDSSTDGCGGSNVPVCSNPDQYINWDGVHFTQKAHSVLASWVVAGLIPKLNCAAEAKYY
;
A
#
# COMPACT_ATOMS: atom_id res chain seq x y z
N MET A 1 5.93 -0.14 3.77
CA MET A 1 5.02 0.98 3.46
C MET A 1 4.98 1.89 4.67
N GLY A 2 5.15 3.21 4.51
CA GLY A 2 5.28 4.13 5.66
C GLY A 2 3.95 4.72 6.13
N CYS A 3 2.90 4.61 5.31
CA CYS A 3 1.58 5.13 5.59
C CYS A 3 0.60 3.97 5.74
N LEU A 4 0.32 3.56 6.99
CA LEU A 4 -0.59 2.48 7.34
C LEU A 4 -1.43 2.88 8.56
N PRO A 5 -2.68 2.42 8.68
CA PRO A 5 -3.52 2.71 9.84
C PRO A 5 -2.90 2.29 11.18
N VAL A 6 -2.15 1.17 11.22
CA VAL A 6 -1.46 0.73 12.44
C VAL A 6 -0.41 1.76 12.90
N ILE A 7 0.32 2.37 11.97
CA ILE A 7 1.31 3.41 12.29
C ILE A 7 0.61 4.65 12.85
N LEU A 8 -0.53 5.03 12.28
CA LEU A 8 -1.32 6.14 12.80
C LEU A 8 -1.92 5.86 14.18
N THR A 9 -2.25 4.61 14.47
CA THR A 9 -2.80 4.20 15.76
C THR A 9 -1.72 4.27 16.84
N ASP A 10 -0.55 3.70 16.57
CA ASP A 10 0.54 3.57 17.55
C ASP A 10 1.35 4.86 17.73
N PHE A 11 1.48 5.67 16.67
CA PHE A 11 2.36 6.84 16.62
C PHE A 11 1.61 8.15 16.35
N LYS A 12 0.32 8.20 16.72
CA LYS A 12 -0.48 9.42 16.60
C LYS A 12 0.19 10.58 17.35
N SER A 13 0.38 11.70 16.64
CA SER A 13 0.82 12.97 17.19
C SER A 13 -0.30 14.01 17.15
N ASN A 14 -0.31 14.91 18.13
CA ASN A 14 -1.16 16.12 18.10
C ASN A 14 -0.55 17.24 17.24
N ASP A 15 0.73 17.11 16.85
CA ASP A 15 1.38 18.04 15.93
C ASP A 15 0.94 17.75 14.51
N THR A 16 0.08 18.62 13.96
CA THR A 16 -0.37 18.53 12.56
C THR A 16 0.78 18.57 11.55
N SER A 17 1.93 19.17 11.92
CA SER A 17 3.11 19.23 11.06
C SER A 17 3.85 17.90 10.97
N ALA A 18 3.51 16.90 11.79
CA ALA A 18 4.08 15.55 11.71
C ALA A 18 3.53 14.72 10.54
N TYR A 19 2.43 15.18 9.92
CA TYR A 19 1.74 14.46 8.85
C TYR A 19 2.02 15.07 7.47
N ASP A 20 1.92 14.26 6.41
CA ASP A 20 1.92 14.72 5.02
C ASP A 20 0.51 15.04 4.50
N GLU A 21 0.41 15.44 3.24
CA GLU A 21 -0.85 15.78 2.56
C GLU A 21 -1.87 14.64 2.49
N ASN A 22 -1.45 13.39 2.66
CA ASN A 22 -2.33 12.22 2.69
C ASN A 22 -2.70 11.82 4.12
N GLY A 23 -2.24 12.56 5.15
CA GLY A 23 -2.47 12.25 6.56
C GLY A 23 -1.54 11.19 7.13
N CYS A 24 -0.44 10.88 6.44
CA CYS A 24 0.54 9.87 6.87
C CYS A 24 1.62 10.47 7.79
N VAL A 25 2.12 9.72 8.76
CA VAL A 25 3.26 10.16 9.60
C VAL A 25 4.53 10.25 8.75
N LYS A 26 5.10 11.45 8.63
CA LYS A 26 6.24 11.71 7.72
C LYS A 26 7.48 10.89 8.05
N GLU A 27 7.81 10.75 9.34
CA GLU A 27 9.00 10.01 9.77
C GLU A 27 9.03 8.57 9.26
N PHE A 28 7.89 7.88 9.26
CA PHE A 28 7.78 6.51 8.73
C PHE A 28 7.87 6.47 7.20
N ASN A 29 7.34 7.48 6.52
CA ASN A 29 7.54 7.64 5.09
C ASN A 29 9.02 7.91 4.75
N ASP A 30 9.74 8.66 5.57
CA ASP A 30 11.17 8.94 5.38
C ASP A 30 12.01 7.66 5.55
N VAL A 31 11.73 6.84 6.56
CA VAL A 31 12.39 5.53 6.77
C VAL A 31 12.20 4.62 5.57
N ILE A 32 10.96 4.52 5.05
CA ILE A 32 10.66 3.68 3.89
C ILE A 32 11.27 4.23 2.61
N THR A 33 11.32 5.55 2.45
CA THR A 33 12.00 6.19 1.31
C THR A 33 13.49 5.86 1.33
N PHE A 34 14.15 6.03 2.48
CA PHE A 34 15.56 5.67 2.65
C PHE A 34 15.84 4.19 2.34
N HIS A 35 15.01 3.29 2.87
CA HIS A 35 15.11 1.87 2.59
C HIS A 35 14.99 1.56 1.09
N ASN A 36 13.99 2.14 0.43
CA ASN A 36 13.73 1.89 -0.98
C ASN A 36 14.82 2.47 -1.89
N ASP A 37 15.41 3.61 -1.52
CA ASP A 37 16.56 4.18 -2.23
C ASP A 37 17.78 3.25 -2.13
N TYR A 38 18.05 2.70 -0.95
CA TYR A 38 19.14 1.74 -0.77
C TYR A 38 18.88 0.44 -1.54
N LEU A 39 17.65 -0.08 -1.47
CA LEU A 39 17.22 -1.28 -2.19
C LEU A 39 17.38 -1.12 -3.70
N GLN A 40 16.95 0.01 -4.27
CA GLN A 40 17.11 0.28 -5.71
C GLN A 40 18.58 0.30 -6.13
N ARG A 41 19.48 0.89 -5.33
CA ARG A 41 20.92 0.86 -5.60
C ARG A 41 21.47 -0.58 -5.62
N LYS A 42 21.01 -1.43 -4.69
CA LYS A 42 21.39 -2.85 -4.66
C LYS A 42 20.82 -3.66 -5.83
N ILE A 43 19.60 -3.35 -6.26
CA ILE A 43 19.00 -3.95 -7.45
C ILE A 43 19.82 -3.59 -8.70
N ILE A 44 20.27 -2.34 -8.84
CA ILE A 44 21.14 -1.93 -9.95
C ILE A 44 22.45 -2.73 -9.97
N MET A 45 23.08 -2.95 -8.81
CA MET A 45 24.28 -3.80 -8.72
C MET A 45 23.97 -5.24 -9.13
N LEU A 46 22.87 -5.83 -8.65
CA LEU A 46 22.46 -7.19 -9.01
C LEU A 46 22.18 -7.33 -10.51
N GLN A 47 21.56 -6.32 -11.14
CA GLN A 47 21.34 -6.31 -12.59
C GLN A 47 22.66 -6.36 -13.37
N GLN A 48 23.70 -5.67 -12.90
CA GLN A 48 25.03 -5.67 -13.54
C GLN A 48 25.74 -7.02 -13.38
N GLU A 49 25.58 -7.67 -12.22
CA GLU A 49 26.19 -8.96 -11.91
C GLU A 49 25.48 -10.14 -12.60
N ASN A 50 24.21 -9.98 -13.01
CA ASN A 50 23.37 -11.06 -13.51
C ASN A 50 22.76 -10.73 -14.88
N SER A 51 23.61 -10.62 -15.91
CA SER A 51 23.19 -10.25 -17.27
C SER A 51 22.20 -11.20 -17.95
N LEU A 52 22.05 -12.43 -17.45
CA LEU A 52 21.08 -13.42 -17.96
C LEU A 52 19.73 -13.36 -17.24
N ALA A 53 19.59 -12.57 -16.17
CA ALA A 53 18.36 -12.43 -15.41
C ALA A 53 17.75 -11.05 -15.63
N THR A 54 16.43 -11.00 -15.86
CA THR A 54 15.67 -9.76 -15.83
C THR A 54 15.24 -9.47 -14.39
N ILE A 55 15.91 -8.53 -13.75
CA ILE A 55 15.61 -8.10 -12.39
C ILE A 55 14.96 -6.72 -12.48
N VAL A 56 13.77 -6.55 -11.89
CA VAL A 56 13.02 -5.29 -11.95
C VAL A 56 12.57 -4.88 -10.55
N TYR A 57 12.67 -3.58 -10.25
CA TYR A 57 12.13 -3.02 -9.02
C TYR A 57 10.64 -2.71 -9.21
N SER A 58 9.81 -3.24 -8.30
CA SER A 58 8.39 -2.94 -8.19
C SER A 58 8.20 -1.77 -7.23
N ASP A 59 7.84 -0.60 -7.75
CA ASP A 59 7.66 0.62 -6.97
C ASP A 59 6.31 0.65 -6.22
N TYR A 60 6.17 -0.28 -5.29
CA TYR A 60 4.95 -0.46 -4.51
C TYR A 60 4.64 0.76 -3.63
N PHE A 61 5.69 1.48 -3.18
CA PHE A 61 5.54 2.65 -2.32
C PHE A 61 4.85 3.81 -3.05
N ASN A 62 5.36 4.20 -4.21
CA ASN A 62 4.72 5.25 -4.98
C ASN A 62 3.38 4.81 -5.57
N GLY A 63 3.21 3.52 -5.90
CA GLY A 63 1.93 2.97 -6.33
C GLY A 63 0.83 3.15 -5.28
N PHE A 64 1.14 2.90 -4.01
CA PHE A 64 0.19 3.11 -2.93
C PHE A 64 -0.06 4.59 -2.63
N LYS A 65 0.99 5.45 -2.66
CA LYS A 65 0.79 6.91 -2.55
C LYS A 65 -0.15 7.42 -3.65
N TRP A 66 0.04 6.95 -4.89
CA TRP A 66 -0.86 7.26 -5.99
C TRP A 66 -2.28 6.78 -5.71
N LEU A 67 -2.45 5.57 -5.19
CA LEU A 67 -3.76 5.04 -4.82
C LEU A 67 -4.45 5.90 -3.75
N LEU A 68 -3.72 6.34 -2.71
CA LEU A 68 -4.26 7.25 -1.68
C LEU A 68 -4.73 8.57 -2.30
N SER A 69 -3.87 9.22 -3.09
CA SER A 69 -4.21 10.51 -3.70
C SER A 69 -5.34 10.42 -4.74
N ASN A 70 -5.64 9.22 -5.25
CA ASN A 70 -6.70 8.98 -6.22
C ASN A 70 -7.90 8.19 -5.63
N ALA A 71 -7.96 8.01 -4.31
CA ALA A 71 -8.95 7.17 -3.63
C ALA A 71 -10.38 7.44 -4.11
N HIS A 72 -10.81 8.71 -4.07
CA HIS A 72 -12.14 9.12 -4.51
C HIS A 72 -12.43 8.78 -5.98
N GLN A 73 -11.48 9.03 -6.87
CA GLN A 73 -11.64 8.76 -8.32
C GLN A 73 -11.72 7.26 -8.62
N LEU A 74 -11.06 6.44 -7.79
CA LEU A 74 -11.09 4.98 -7.84
C LEU A 74 -12.32 4.39 -7.12
N GLY A 75 -13.21 5.24 -6.61
CA GLY A 75 -14.44 4.85 -5.93
C GLY A 75 -14.24 4.29 -4.52
N PHE A 76 -13.13 4.64 -3.87
CA PHE A 76 -12.97 4.45 -2.42
C PHE A 76 -13.53 5.66 -1.68
N ASP A 77 -13.89 5.45 -0.41
CA ASP A 77 -14.14 6.56 0.50
C ASP A 77 -12.80 7.19 0.90
N ALA A 78 -12.56 8.41 0.41
CA ALA A 78 -11.34 9.14 0.70
C ALA A 78 -11.23 9.54 2.19
N THR A 79 -12.35 9.65 2.91
CA THR A 79 -12.35 9.99 4.34
C THR A 79 -11.92 8.81 5.21
N SER A 80 -12.17 7.59 4.76
CA SER A 80 -11.75 6.33 5.40
C SER A 80 -10.51 5.70 4.75
N ALA A 81 -9.76 6.44 3.93
CA ALA A 81 -8.60 5.92 3.20
C ALA A 81 -7.51 5.30 4.10
N LEU A 82 -7.37 5.83 5.33
CA LEU A 82 -6.45 5.36 6.36
C LEU A 82 -7.16 4.71 7.55
N GLU A 83 -8.34 4.16 7.31
CA GLU A 83 -9.10 3.34 8.24
C GLU A 83 -9.17 1.90 7.72
N GLY A 84 -9.17 0.90 8.62
CA GLY A 84 -9.44 -0.49 8.27
C GLY A 84 -10.93 -0.74 8.09
N CYS A 85 -11.31 -1.63 7.16
CA CYS A 85 -12.68 -2.14 7.08
C CYS A 85 -13.01 -3.07 8.26
N CYS A 86 -12.04 -3.87 8.69
CA CYS A 86 -12.17 -4.81 9.78
C CYS A 86 -11.51 -4.26 11.05
N GLY A 87 -12.16 -4.48 12.20
CA GLY A 87 -11.72 -3.96 13.50
C GLY A 87 -12.11 -2.51 13.75
N ASN A 88 -12.92 -1.91 12.86
CA ASN A 88 -13.46 -0.57 13.02
C ASN A 88 -14.99 -0.59 13.13
N ASP A 89 -15.48 -0.09 14.26
CA ASP A 89 -16.86 0.31 14.52
C ASP A 89 -16.96 1.82 14.88
N GLY A 90 -15.96 2.63 14.49
CA GLY A 90 -15.98 4.07 14.64
C GLY A 90 -14.57 4.69 14.79
N PRO A 91 -14.47 6.01 15.03
CA PRO A 91 -13.22 6.79 15.03
C PRO A 91 -12.25 6.46 16.19
N SER A 92 -12.44 5.36 16.90
CA SER A 92 -11.64 4.98 18.05
C SER A 92 -11.67 3.48 18.30
N ARG A 93 -10.51 2.84 18.08
CA ARG A 93 -9.95 1.63 18.73
C ARG A 93 -9.79 0.39 17.84
N ILE A 94 -8.60 0.25 17.27
CA ILE A 94 -7.93 -1.04 16.98
C ILE A 94 -7.32 -1.62 18.28
N ASP A 95 -7.96 -1.48 19.45
CA ASP A 95 -7.34 -1.83 20.75
C ASP A 95 -8.09 -2.82 21.64
N SER A 96 -9.35 -3.20 21.32
CA SER A 96 -10.18 -3.89 22.33
C SER A 96 -10.58 -5.34 22.01
N SER A 97 -10.26 -5.86 20.83
CA SER A 97 -10.33 -7.31 20.59
C SER A 97 -8.92 -7.90 20.62
N THR A 98 -8.65 -8.75 21.61
CA THR A 98 -7.54 -9.71 21.54
C THR A 98 -7.62 -10.62 20.31
N ASP A 99 -8.77 -10.63 19.64
CA ASP A 99 -9.01 -11.31 18.38
C ASP A 99 -8.79 -10.32 17.22
N GLY A 100 -7.83 -10.62 16.34
CA GLY A 100 -7.68 -9.89 15.07
C GLY A 100 -8.82 -10.21 14.10
N CYS A 101 -8.76 -9.61 12.90
CA CYS A 101 -9.71 -9.88 11.83
C CYS A 101 -9.92 -11.38 11.60
N GLY A 102 -11.19 -11.82 11.58
CA GLY A 102 -11.58 -13.24 11.59
C GLY A 102 -12.04 -13.74 12.97
N GLY A 103 -11.89 -12.96 14.03
CA GLY A 103 -12.51 -13.19 15.33
C GLY A 103 -14.03 -13.06 15.29
N SER A 104 -14.73 -13.83 16.14
CA SER A 104 -16.20 -13.91 16.12
C SER A 104 -16.92 -12.62 16.51
N ASN A 105 -16.24 -11.71 17.22
CA ASN A 105 -16.81 -10.45 17.69
C ASN A 105 -16.13 -9.22 17.06
N VAL A 106 -15.35 -9.41 16.00
CA VAL A 106 -14.64 -8.30 15.35
C VAL A 106 -15.58 -7.68 14.30
N PRO A 107 -15.93 -6.39 14.43
CA PRO A 107 -16.78 -5.73 13.45
C PRO A 107 -16.08 -5.65 12.11
N VAL A 108 -16.88 -5.73 11.05
CA VAL A 108 -16.44 -5.58 9.66
C VAL A 108 -17.37 -4.58 8.99
N CYS A 109 -16.79 -3.68 8.21
CA CYS A 109 -17.53 -2.70 7.43
C CYS A 109 -18.52 -3.40 6.47
N SER A 110 -19.63 -2.72 6.16
CA SER A 110 -20.67 -3.29 5.30
C SER A 110 -20.25 -3.40 3.82
N ASN A 111 -19.29 -2.58 3.39
CA ASN A 111 -18.80 -2.56 2.01
C ASN A 111 -17.27 -2.42 1.93
N PRO A 112 -16.52 -3.53 1.84
CA PRO A 112 -15.06 -3.52 1.73
C PRO A 112 -14.51 -2.79 0.50
N ASP A 113 -15.29 -2.64 -0.58
CA ASP A 113 -14.86 -1.94 -1.80
C ASP A 113 -14.78 -0.42 -1.64
N GLN A 114 -15.27 0.13 -0.53
CA GLN A 114 -15.10 1.53 -0.18
C GLN A 114 -13.83 1.79 0.64
N TYR A 115 -13.20 0.74 1.19
CA TYR A 115 -12.01 0.87 2.03
C TYR A 115 -10.74 0.47 1.27
N ILE A 116 -9.64 1.16 1.58
CA ILE A 116 -8.31 0.79 1.07
C ILE A 116 -7.69 -0.29 1.96
N ASN A 117 -7.77 -0.11 3.29
CA ASN A 117 -7.18 -1.03 4.25
C ASN A 117 -8.21 -2.04 4.74
N TRP A 118 -7.80 -3.29 4.90
CA TRP A 118 -8.61 -4.34 5.48
C TRP A 118 -8.50 -4.30 7.01
N ASP A 119 -7.30 -4.50 7.57
CA ASP A 119 -7.08 -4.72 9.02
C ASP A 119 -6.06 -3.75 9.64
N GLY A 120 -5.68 -2.71 8.90
CA GLY A 120 -4.67 -1.74 9.31
C GLY A 120 -3.24 -2.05 8.89
N VAL A 121 -3.00 -3.23 8.30
CA VAL A 121 -1.72 -3.64 7.70
C VAL A 121 -1.90 -4.09 6.24
N HIS A 122 -2.94 -4.88 5.98
CA HIS A 122 -3.27 -5.43 4.67
C HIS A 122 -4.33 -4.59 3.96
N PHE A 123 -4.38 -4.69 2.63
CA PHE A 123 -5.34 -3.96 1.80
C PHE A 123 -6.55 -4.80 1.45
N THR A 124 -7.65 -4.14 1.10
CA THR A 124 -8.85 -4.82 0.59
C THR A 124 -8.58 -5.43 -0.80
N GLN A 125 -9.43 -6.36 -1.22
CA GLN A 125 -9.33 -7.00 -2.54
C GLN A 125 -9.30 -5.95 -3.67
N LYS A 126 -10.18 -4.94 -3.61
CA LYS A 126 -10.22 -3.87 -4.61
C LYS A 126 -8.94 -3.05 -4.62
N ALA A 127 -8.43 -2.66 -3.45
CA ALA A 127 -7.17 -1.92 -3.35
C ALA A 127 -5.99 -2.73 -3.89
N HIS A 128 -5.90 -4.03 -3.58
CA HIS A 128 -4.92 -4.93 -4.17
C HIS A 128 -5.05 -5.02 -5.69
N SER A 129 -6.26 -5.11 -6.23
CA SER A 129 -6.49 -5.16 -7.69
C SER A 129 -6.01 -3.90 -8.39
N VAL A 130 -6.31 -2.72 -7.83
CA VAL A 130 -5.85 -1.43 -8.38
C VAL A 130 -4.33 -1.32 -8.30
N LEU A 131 -3.74 -1.63 -7.14
CA LEU A 131 -2.31 -1.51 -6.93
C LEU A 131 -1.51 -2.51 -7.78
N ALA A 132 -2.00 -3.74 -7.92
CA ALA A 132 -1.42 -4.73 -8.81
C ALA A 132 -1.46 -4.24 -10.26
N SER A 133 -2.57 -3.66 -10.72
CA SER A 133 -2.68 -3.11 -12.06
C SER A 133 -1.67 -1.97 -12.30
N TRP A 134 -1.54 -1.07 -11.32
CA TRP A 134 -0.57 0.04 -11.37
C TRP A 134 0.88 -0.48 -11.45
N VAL A 135 1.23 -1.42 -10.58
CA VAL A 135 2.58 -2.02 -10.53
C VAL A 135 2.88 -2.77 -11.82
N VAL A 136 1.98 -3.65 -12.26
CA VAL A 136 2.17 -4.46 -13.47
C VAL A 136 2.34 -3.58 -14.70
N ALA A 137 1.55 -2.52 -14.84
CA ALA A 137 1.70 -1.56 -15.93
C ALA A 137 3.09 -0.91 -15.96
N GLY A 138 3.68 -0.62 -14.79
CA GLY A 138 5.05 -0.09 -14.69
C GLY A 138 6.16 -1.13 -14.89
N LEU A 139 5.85 -2.42 -14.70
CA LEU A 139 6.81 -3.52 -14.84
C LEU A 139 6.87 -4.08 -16.26
N ILE A 140 5.73 -4.22 -16.96
CA ILE A 140 5.66 -4.85 -18.29
C ILE A 140 6.69 -4.28 -19.27
N PRO A 141 6.86 -2.95 -19.41
CA PRO A 141 7.85 -2.40 -20.35
C PRO A 141 9.31 -2.76 -20.01
N LYS A 142 9.59 -3.18 -18.77
CA LYS A 142 10.93 -3.52 -18.28
C LYS A 142 11.23 -5.02 -18.34
N LEU A 143 10.21 -5.86 -18.53
CA LEU A 143 10.35 -7.32 -18.49
C LEU A 143 10.88 -7.93 -19.79
N ASN A 144 11.15 -7.13 -20.83
CA ASN A 144 11.65 -7.59 -22.14
C ASN A 144 10.90 -8.82 -22.67
N CYS A 145 9.59 -8.91 -22.40
CA CYS A 145 8.78 -10.02 -22.88
C CYS A 145 8.77 -9.99 -24.41
N ALA A 146 9.32 -11.03 -25.03
CA ALA A 146 9.14 -11.23 -26.46
C ALA A 146 7.65 -11.40 -26.72
N ALA A 147 7.07 -10.59 -27.61
CA ALA A 147 5.78 -10.93 -28.18
C ALA A 147 5.97 -12.27 -28.90
N GLU A 148 5.33 -13.34 -28.44
CA GLU A 148 5.26 -14.55 -29.24
C GLU A 148 4.61 -14.18 -30.57
N ALA A 149 5.39 -14.21 -31.64
CA ALA A 149 4.87 -14.17 -32.99
C ALA A 149 3.97 -15.39 -33.13
N LYS A 150 2.66 -15.19 -32.96
CA LYS A 150 1.65 -16.17 -33.31
C LYS A 150 1.67 -16.28 -34.83
N TYR A 151 2.48 -17.22 -35.33
CA TYR A 151 2.38 -17.70 -36.70
C TYR A 151 1.08 -18.52 -36.79
N TYR A 152 0.02 -17.88 -37.29
CA TYR A 152 -1.17 -18.55 -37.83
C TYR A 152 -1.21 -18.33 -39.33
#